data_AF-A0A1J0LYT4-F1
#
_entry.id   AF-A0A1J0LYT4-F1
#
_cell.length_a   1.000
_cell.length_b   1.000
_cell.length_c   1.000
_cell.angle_alpha   90.00
_cell.angle_beta   90.00
_cell.angle_gamma   90.00
#
_symmetry.space_group_name_H-M   'P 1'
#
loop_
_entity.id
_entity.type
_entity.pdbx_description
1 polymer ?
#
loop_
_entity_poly.entity_id
_entity_poly.type
_entity_poly.pdbx_seq_one_letter_code
_entity_poly.pdbx_strand_id
1 'polypeptide(L)'
;METPIRPGSLHHEEARKTLASILNLLQKDRALGERALSLFAAFYGLPLEALRAHLLAPPPRSERAREAFQRPYLAHFAQTLPRYPYATDDPQAGVRVYKRENALKRVHVQVGHYPHAVLRLVVDVDLPWPQAEERLRALPPSLVLVNPRSGHFHAWYELDPIPLKPPPGREESLKGALALLAEVEALLEAYYGADPGYTGLLSRNPFLHPPEWTWGGGKRWSLRDLHRELQGLLPPGTRRRLSPGLASYGRNCALFDRLRAEAYAHVALFRGVPGGREAFRAWVEQRAHALNQALFRDHPKGLLSPREVHHTAKSVAKWTYDRYQGGRVYAVSSTGRPDRSRLSPQARALIPPLQGEELQEAVQTGASLGGRKRGSRRRQEAEEKLTEALKRLQSRDEAITARALAREAGVSPTTASNWLKRMRGQG
;
A
#
# COMPACT_ATOMS: atom_id res chain seq x y z
N MET A 1 44.26 9.11 43.65
CA MET A 1 43.25 9.87 42.89
C MET A 1 43.59 9.74 41.42
N GLU A 2 43.01 8.74 40.76
CA GLU A 2 43.23 8.50 39.33
C GLU A 2 42.47 9.55 38.53
N THR A 3 43.17 10.26 37.65
CA THR A 3 42.58 11.28 36.79
C THR A 3 41.76 10.58 35.71
N PRO A 4 40.43 10.77 35.63
CA PRO A 4 39.65 10.18 34.56
C PRO A 4 40.13 10.73 33.21
N ILE A 5 40.25 9.84 32.23
CA ILE A 5 40.61 10.19 30.85
C ILE A 5 39.65 11.29 30.37
N ARG A 6 40.19 12.46 29.98
CA ARG A 6 39.37 13.58 29.48
C ARG A 6 38.61 13.11 28.22
N PRO A 7 37.27 13.25 28.18
CA PRO A 7 36.43 12.67 27.14
C PRO A 7 36.80 13.12 25.71
N GLY A 8 37.45 14.28 25.52
CA GLY A 8 37.80 14.84 24.21
C GLY A 8 38.84 14.06 23.37
N SER A 9 39.69 13.22 23.98
CA SER A 9 40.88 12.65 23.30
C SER A 9 40.62 11.39 22.45
N LEU A 10 39.46 10.74 22.61
CA LEU A 10 39.12 9.45 21.97
C LEU A 10 37.98 9.57 20.93
N HIS A 11 37.59 10.78 20.55
CA HIS A 11 36.50 11.01 19.59
C HIS A 11 36.93 10.91 18.11
N HIS A 12 38.22 10.76 17.81
CA HIS A 12 38.69 10.55 16.44
C HIS A 12 38.29 9.15 15.94
N GLU A 13 37.61 9.08 14.79
CA GLU A 13 37.14 7.82 14.19
C GLU A 13 38.28 6.81 13.96
N GLU A 14 39.46 7.32 13.65
CA GLU A 14 40.68 6.56 13.43
C GLU A 14 41.23 5.96 14.73
N ALA A 15 41.20 6.70 15.84
CA ALA A 15 41.58 6.21 17.16
C ALA A 15 40.67 5.04 17.60
N ARG A 16 39.36 5.14 17.34
CA ARG A 16 38.39 4.08 17.63
C ARG A 16 38.64 2.81 16.80
N LYS A 17 38.94 2.95 15.51
CA LYS A 17 39.29 1.81 14.63
C LYS A 17 40.55 1.11 15.12
N THR A 18 41.59 1.87 15.46
CA THR A 18 42.85 1.32 15.99
C THR A 18 42.64 0.59 17.31
N LEU A 19 41.85 1.16 18.24
CA LEU A 19 41.51 0.48 19.51
C LEU A 19 40.74 -0.83 19.29
N ALA A 20 39.80 -0.87 18.34
CA ALA A 20 39.09 -2.09 17.99
C ALA A 20 40.04 -3.17 17.42
N SER A 21 41.02 -2.77 16.60
CA SER A 21 42.07 -3.68 16.11
C SER A 21 42.96 -4.20 17.23
N ILE A 22 43.34 -3.34 18.19
CA ILE A 22 44.13 -3.71 19.37
C ILE A 22 43.35 -4.70 20.24
N LEU A 23 42.06 -4.49 20.47
CA LEU A 23 41.18 -5.43 21.19
C LEU A 23 41.12 -6.80 20.51
N ASN A 24 41.02 -6.84 19.18
CA ASN A 24 41.03 -8.09 18.41
C ASN A 24 42.39 -8.80 18.52
N LEU A 25 43.49 -8.04 18.47
CA LEU A 25 44.84 -8.54 18.70
C LEU A 25 44.99 -9.12 20.11
N LEU A 26 44.53 -8.44 21.15
CA LEU A 26 44.57 -8.93 22.53
C LEU A 26 43.86 -10.29 22.71
N GLN A 27 42.85 -10.59 21.89
CA GLN A 27 42.16 -11.88 21.89
C GLN A 27 42.91 -12.97 21.11
N LYS A 28 43.67 -12.62 20.06
CA LYS A 28 44.36 -13.57 19.16
C LYS A 28 45.81 -13.82 19.54
N ASP A 29 46.53 -12.76 19.88
CA ASP A 29 47.91 -12.76 20.35
C ASP A 29 48.05 -11.69 21.44
N ARG A 30 48.01 -12.17 22.69
CA ARG A 30 48.02 -11.29 23.86
C ARG A 30 49.31 -10.46 23.96
N ALA A 31 50.46 -11.03 23.59
CA ALA A 31 51.74 -10.33 23.71
C ALA A 31 51.84 -9.19 22.70
N LEU A 32 51.42 -9.43 21.45
CA LEU A 32 51.39 -8.40 20.41
C LEU A 32 50.32 -7.34 20.68
N GLY A 33 49.15 -7.76 21.19
CA GLY A 33 48.08 -6.85 21.61
C GLY A 33 48.48 -5.91 22.74
N GLU A 34 49.17 -6.40 23.78
CA GLU A 34 49.65 -5.56 24.89
C GLU A 34 50.72 -4.56 24.42
N ARG A 35 51.59 -4.95 23.49
CA ARG A 35 52.56 -4.02 22.86
C ARG A 35 51.86 -2.93 22.06
N ALA A 36 50.87 -3.30 21.24
CA ALA A 36 50.10 -2.35 20.45
C ALA A 36 49.30 -1.39 21.35
N LEU A 37 48.75 -1.89 22.46
CA LEU A 37 48.06 -1.09 23.45
C LEU A 37 48.98 -0.07 24.13
N SER A 38 50.18 -0.50 24.51
CA SER A 38 51.22 0.36 25.10
C SER A 38 51.64 1.50 24.16
N LEU A 39 51.88 1.18 22.88
CA LEU A 39 52.21 2.18 21.86
C LEU A 39 51.07 3.18 21.64
N PHE A 40 49.83 2.69 21.61
CA PHE A 40 48.65 3.56 21.49
C PHE A 40 48.53 4.49 22.69
N ALA A 41 48.68 3.96 23.91
CA ALA A 41 48.64 4.74 25.14
C ALA A 41 49.71 5.85 25.12
N ALA A 42 50.95 5.51 24.73
CA ALA A 42 52.04 6.47 24.60
C ALA A 42 51.75 7.56 23.55
N PHE A 43 51.22 7.17 22.38
CA PHE A 43 50.91 8.12 21.29
C PHE A 43 49.85 9.14 21.69
N TYR A 44 48.82 8.72 22.43
CA TYR A 44 47.73 9.60 22.89
C TYR A 44 47.98 10.22 24.28
N GLY A 45 49.14 9.98 24.90
CA GLY A 45 49.46 10.48 26.24
C GLY A 45 48.51 9.93 27.33
N LEU A 46 48.02 8.71 27.16
CA LEU A 46 47.08 8.06 28.07
C LEU A 46 47.83 7.13 29.05
N PRO A 47 47.40 7.06 30.32
CA PRO A 47 47.93 6.07 31.25
C PRO A 47 47.54 4.64 30.81
N LEU A 48 48.54 3.78 30.56
CA LEU A 48 48.35 2.42 30.03
C LEU A 48 47.39 1.59 30.88
N GLU A 49 47.57 1.57 32.20
CA GLU A 49 46.70 0.77 33.09
C GLU A 49 45.24 1.27 33.09
N ALA A 50 45.01 2.58 32.99
CA ALA A 50 43.64 3.10 32.89
C ALA A 50 43.00 2.78 31.54
N LEU A 51 43.76 2.88 30.44
CA LEU A 51 43.29 2.49 29.11
C LEU A 51 43.00 0.98 29.05
N ARG A 52 43.87 0.17 29.65
CA ARG A 52 43.71 -1.27 29.77
C ARG A 52 42.47 -1.63 30.58
N ALA A 53 42.29 -1.02 31.75
CA ALA A 53 41.10 -1.19 32.58
C ALA A 53 39.83 -0.79 31.82
N HIS A 54 39.86 0.31 31.06
CA HIS A 54 38.72 0.76 30.26
C HIS A 54 38.37 -0.21 29.12
N LEU A 55 39.38 -0.73 28.40
CA LEU A 55 39.19 -1.63 27.26
C LEU A 55 38.81 -3.06 27.67
N LEU A 56 39.34 -3.55 28.79
CA LEU A 56 39.09 -4.89 29.30
C LEU A 56 37.92 -4.94 30.28
N ALA A 57 37.40 -3.80 30.72
CA ALA A 57 36.19 -3.74 31.52
C ALA A 57 35.05 -4.41 30.72
N PRO A 58 34.31 -5.35 31.32
CA PRO A 58 33.14 -5.88 30.68
C PRO A 58 32.16 -4.72 30.43
N PRO A 59 31.45 -4.70 29.29
CA PRO A 59 30.53 -3.62 28.99
C PRO A 59 29.54 -3.44 30.15
N PRO A 60 29.10 -2.20 30.43
CA PRO A 60 28.11 -1.95 31.46
C PRO A 60 26.89 -2.86 31.26
N ARG A 61 26.21 -3.22 32.36
CA ARG A 61 25.07 -4.16 32.31
C ARG A 61 24.01 -3.76 31.27
N SER A 62 23.80 -2.45 31.09
CA SER A 62 22.92 -1.88 30.07
C SER A 62 23.33 -2.22 28.64
N GLU A 63 24.63 -2.13 28.33
CA GLU A 63 25.17 -2.45 27.02
C GLU A 63 25.11 -3.96 26.73
N ARG A 64 25.41 -4.80 27.72
CA ARG A 64 25.22 -6.26 27.60
C ARG A 64 23.76 -6.65 27.36
N ALA A 65 22.83 -6.04 28.10
CA ALA A 65 21.40 -6.28 27.91
C ALA A 65 20.93 -5.83 26.52
N ARG A 66 21.42 -4.68 26.05
CA ARG A 66 21.16 -4.16 24.71
C ARG A 66 21.64 -5.13 23.63
N GLU A 67 22.89 -5.60 23.70
CA GLU A 67 23.44 -6.56 22.73
C GLU A 67 22.70 -7.90 22.76
N ALA A 68 22.37 -8.40 23.96
CA ALA A 68 21.64 -9.66 24.14
C ALA A 68 20.25 -9.62 23.49
N PHE A 69 19.61 -8.45 23.44
CA PHE A 69 18.35 -8.24 22.73
C PHE A 69 18.56 -7.98 21.22
N GLN A 70 19.40 -7.02 20.85
CA GLN A 70 19.53 -6.55 19.48
C GLN A 70 20.02 -7.66 18.55
N ARG A 71 21.03 -8.44 18.96
CA ARG A 71 21.62 -9.46 18.11
C ARG A 71 20.61 -10.51 17.61
N PRO A 72 19.84 -11.19 18.48
CA PRO A 72 18.82 -12.13 18.01
C PRO A 72 17.67 -11.43 17.27
N TYR A 73 17.27 -10.22 17.68
CA TYR A 73 16.21 -9.48 16.99
C TYR A 73 16.59 -9.14 15.54
N LEU A 74 17.78 -8.61 15.32
CA LEU A 74 18.26 -8.27 13.97
C LEU A 74 18.45 -9.51 13.09
N ALA A 75 18.92 -10.62 13.67
CA ALA A 75 18.98 -11.89 12.93
C ALA A 75 17.58 -12.33 12.47
N HIS A 76 16.57 -12.25 13.34
CA HIS A 76 15.18 -12.55 12.98
C HIS A 76 14.62 -11.58 11.92
N PHE A 77 14.91 -10.29 12.06
CA PHE A 77 14.50 -9.28 11.09
C PHE A 77 15.08 -9.56 9.69
N ALA A 78 16.38 -9.86 9.60
CA ALA A 78 17.01 -10.24 8.33
C ALA A 78 16.39 -11.51 7.72
N GLN A 79 16.04 -12.50 8.53
CA GLN A 79 15.43 -13.74 8.03
C GLN A 79 13.99 -13.54 7.52
N THR A 80 13.24 -12.64 8.16
CA THR A 80 11.83 -12.35 7.81
C THR A 80 11.66 -11.30 6.71
N LEU A 81 12.73 -10.60 6.32
CA LEU A 81 12.70 -9.73 5.15
C LEU A 81 12.45 -10.55 3.87
N PRO A 82 11.59 -10.05 2.96
CA PRO A 82 11.42 -10.64 1.65
C PRO A 82 12.75 -10.77 0.90
N ARG A 83 12.80 -11.64 -0.11
CA ARG A 83 13.97 -11.75 -1.00
C ARG A 83 14.28 -10.42 -1.71
N TYR A 84 13.25 -9.64 -2.00
CA TYR A 84 13.32 -8.38 -2.74
C TYR A 84 12.53 -7.27 -2.05
N PRO A 85 12.99 -6.75 -0.89
CA PRO A 85 12.28 -5.68 -0.21
C PRO A 85 12.58 -4.33 -0.87
N TYR A 86 11.72 -3.36 -0.59
CA TYR A 86 12.00 -1.96 -0.88
C TYR A 86 13.11 -1.43 0.04
N ALA A 87 13.97 -0.56 -0.48
CA ALA A 87 14.97 0.16 0.30
C ALA A 87 15.39 1.45 -0.43
N THR A 88 16.00 2.38 0.31
CA THR A 88 16.56 3.62 -0.25
C THR A 88 17.57 4.24 0.72
N ASP A 89 18.49 5.04 0.19
CA ASP A 89 19.37 5.88 0.99
C ASP A 89 18.76 7.27 1.25
N ASP A 90 17.85 7.70 0.37
CA ASP A 90 17.12 8.96 0.48
C ASP A 90 15.64 8.76 0.07
N PRO A 91 14.69 8.87 1.02
CA PRO A 91 13.26 8.81 0.71
C PRO A 91 12.77 9.83 -0.32
N GLN A 92 13.43 11.00 -0.45
CA GLN A 92 13.06 12.04 -1.40
C GLN A 92 13.36 11.62 -2.84
N ALA A 93 14.53 11.01 -3.06
CA ALA A 93 14.93 10.39 -4.33
C ALA A 93 14.06 9.17 -4.74
N GLY A 94 13.20 8.70 -3.82
CA GLY A 94 12.27 7.62 -4.05
C GLY A 94 12.78 6.26 -3.57
N VAL A 95 12.01 5.23 -3.86
CA VAL A 95 12.19 3.89 -3.29
C VAL A 95 12.43 2.87 -4.40
N ARG A 96 13.36 1.94 -4.18
CA ARG A 96 13.71 0.89 -5.17
C ARG A 96 13.69 -0.49 -4.53
N VAL A 97 13.56 -1.51 -5.38
CA VAL A 97 13.63 -2.92 -4.96
C VAL A 97 15.07 -3.40 -5.03
N TYR A 98 15.55 -4.06 -3.98
CA TYR A 98 16.90 -4.62 -3.91
C TYR A 98 16.87 -6.09 -3.54
N LYS A 99 17.92 -6.86 -3.85
CA LYS A 99 18.14 -8.14 -3.17
C LYS A 99 18.29 -7.88 -1.67
N ARG A 100 17.72 -8.74 -0.83
CA ARG A 100 17.73 -8.62 0.64
C ARG A 100 19.09 -8.22 1.21
N GLU A 101 20.16 -8.86 0.78
CA GLU A 101 21.53 -8.63 1.28
C GLU A 101 22.05 -7.22 0.95
N ASN A 102 21.54 -6.62 -0.13
CA ASN A 102 21.84 -5.25 -0.52
C ASN A 102 20.88 -4.23 0.11
N ALA A 103 19.63 -4.61 0.36
CA ALA A 103 18.65 -3.78 1.06
C ALA A 103 19.10 -3.51 2.51
N LEU A 104 19.69 -4.52 3.17
CA LEU A 104 20.27 -4.40 4.51
C LEU A 104 21.45 -3.43 4.60
N LYS A 105 21.98 -2.96 3.47
CA LYS A 105 23.06 -1.97 3.39
C LYS A 105 22.58 -0.58 3.00
N ARG A 106 21.26 -0.33 3.02
CA ARG A 106 20.66 0.97 2.73
C ARG A 106 20.20 1.67 3.99
N VAL A 107 20.17 3.01 3.97
CA VAL A 107 19.79 3.83 5.14
C VAL A 107 18.36 3.52 5.60
N HIS A 108 17.44 3.32 4.66
CA HIS A 108 16.05 2.95 4.91
C HIS A 108 15.70 1.63 4.24
N VAL A 109 14.92 0.80 4.91
CA VAL A 109 14.50 -0.52 4.45
C VAL A 109 13.00 -0.72 4.67
N GLN A 110 12.38 -1.55 3.85
CA GLN A 110 10.98 -1.93 4.01
C GLN A 110 10.75 -2.59 5.36
N VAL A 111 9.70 -2.16 6.04
CA VAL A 111 9.27 -2.75 7.30
C VAL A 111 7.79 -3.06 7.21
N GLY A 112 7.38 -4.10 7.93
CA GLY A 112 5.99 -4.32 8.31
C GLY A 112 5.09 -4.85 7.20
N HIS A 113 4.91 -4.09 6.12
CA HIS A 113 3.94 -4.35 5.06
C HIS A 113 4.59 -4.98 3.84
N TYR A 114 4.31 -6.26 3.61
CA TYR A 114 4.77 -7.00 2.44
C TYR A 114 3.60 -7.45 1.57
N PRO A 115 3.81 -7.77 0.28
CA PRO A 115 2.72 -8.19 -0.62
C PRO A 115 1.97 -9.47 -0.21
N HIS A 116 2.49 -10.22 0.77
CA HIS A 116 1.94 -11.50 1.22
C HIS A 116 1.49 -11.48 2.68
N ALA A 117 2.03 -10.59 3.52
CA ALA A 117 1.73 -10.53 4.93
C ALA A 117 2.11 -9.18 5.56
N VAL A 118 1.47 -8.86 6.68
CA VAL A 118 1.93 -7.83 7.61
C VAL A 118 2.62 -8.52 8.80
N LEU A 119 3.87 -8.16 9.05
CA LEU A 119 4.68 -8.74 10.14
C LEU A 119 4.96 -7.75 11.27
N ARG A 120 4.88 -6.45 10.99
CA ARG A 120 5.23 -5.39 11.94
C ARG A 120 4.39 -4.15 11.67
N LEU A 121 4.14 -3.37 12.71
CA LEU A 121 3.65 -2.00 12.60
C LEU A 121 4.77 -1.05 13.01
N VAL A 122 4.89 0.07 12.30
CA VAL A 122 5.86 1.12 12.62
C VAL A 122 5.11 2.42 12.72
N VAL A 123 5.39 3.18 13.78
CA VAL A 123 4.93 4.56 13.93
C VAL A 123 6.13 5.49 13.97
N ASP A 124 6.04 6.59 13.23
CA ASP A 124 7.02 7.67 13.24
C ASP A 124 6.60 8.74 14.25
N VAL A 125 7.37 8.88 15.31
CA VAL A 125 7.03 9.70 16.46
C VAL A 125 7.90 10.95 16.46
N ASP A 126 7.29 12.07 16.09
CA ASP A 126 7.90 13.41 16.08
C ASP A 126 8.00 14.05 17.49
N LEU A 127 7.73 13.27 18.54
CA LEU A 127 8.03 13.67 19.91
C LEU A 127 9.45 13.21 20.28
N PRO A 128 10.29 14.08 20.85
CA PRO A 128 11.57 13.64 21.40
C PRO A 128 11.39 12.51 22.42
N TRP A 129 12.23 11.48 22.34
CA TRP A 129 12.18 10.28 23.20
C TRP A 129 11.83 10.55 24.68
N PRO A 130 12.45 11.51 25.39
CA PRO A 130 12.16 11.74 26.81
C PRO A 130 10.68 12.07 27.09
N GLN A 131 9.99 12.68 26.13
CA GLN A 131 8.57 13.04 26.26
C GLN A 131 7.64 11.84 26.01
N ALA A 132 8.14 10.79 25.36
CA ALA A 132 7.39 9.58 25.06
C ALA A 132 7.81 8.40 25.95
N GLU A 133 8.75 8.59 26.88
CA GLU A 133 9.34 7.51 27.67
C GLU A 133 8.30 6.75 28.51
N GLU A 134 7.38 7.45 29.16
CA GLU A 134 6.29 6.83 29.92
C GLU A 134 5.40 5.98 29.01
N ARG A 135 5.08 6.47 27.81
CA ARG A 135 4.29 5.74 26.82
C ARG A 135 5.03 4.50 26.32
N LEU A 136 6.31 4.62 26.06
CA LEU A 136 7.18 3.50 25.67
C LEU A 136 7.27 2.43 26.76
N ARG A 137 7.23 2.81 28.04
CA ARG A 137 7.19 1.86 29.16
C ARG A 137 5.83 1.19 29.31
N ALA A 138 4.75 1.95 29.11
CA ALA A 138 3.38 1.44 29.22
C ALA A 138 3.00 0.50 28.07
N LEU A 139 3.48 0.75 26.85
CA LEU A 139 3.31 -0.12 25.69
C LEU A 139 4.66 -0.43 25.00
N PRO A 140 5.49 -1.33 25.57
CA PRO A 140 6.84 -1.59 25.08
C PRO A 140 6.92 -2.02 23.62
N PRO A 141 7.55 -1.23 22.72
CA PRO A 141 7.80 -1.63 21.34
C PRO A 141 8.84 -2.76 21.29
N SER A 142 8.77 -3.57 20.24
CA SER A 142 9.77 -4.60 19.97
C SER A 142 11.12 -3.97 19.64
N LEU A 143 11.15 -2.89 18.85
CA LEU A 143 12.35 -2.13 18.51
C LEU A 143 12.04 -0.64 18.43
N VAL A 144 12.97 0.21 18.84
CA VAL A 144 12.90 1.66 18.68
C VAL A 144 14.21 2.20 18.11
N LEU A 145 14.10 3.05 17.09
CA LEU A 145 15.23 3.68 16.42
C LEU A 145 15.13 5.20 16.59
N VAL A 146 15.92 5.73 17.51
CA VAL A 146 15.92 7.16 17.86
C VAL A 146 16.85 7.92 16.93
N ASN A 147 16.38 9.02 16.36
CA ASN A 147 17.22 9.97 15.64
C ASN A 147 18.12 10.72 16.63
N PRO A 148 19.46 10.55 16.60
CA PRO A 148 20.35 11.21 17.55
C PRO A 148 20.32 12.74 17.46
N ARG A 149 19.87 13.31 16.33
CA ARG A 149 19.84 14.76 16.12
C ARG A 149 18.56 15.42 16.65
N SER A 150 17.40 14.79 16.44
CA SER A 150 16.10 15.38 16.80
C SER A 150 15.44 14.73 18.01
N GLY A 151 15.87 13.53 18.41
CA GLY A 151 15.19 12.73 19.43
C GLY A 151 13.89 12.06 18.96
N HIS A 152 13.39 12.38 17.76
CA HIS A 152 12.26 11.67 17.13
C HIS A 152 12.64 10.22 16.86
N PHE A 153 11.67 9.33 16.78
CA PHE A 153 11.99 7.91 16.69
C PHE A 153 10.93 7.10 15.95
N HIS A 154 11.37 6.00 15.36
CA HIS A 154 10.46 4.98 14.85
C HIS A 154 10.27 3.91 15.92
N ALA A 155 9.04 3.68 16.37
CA ALA A 155 8.70 2.57 17.26
C ALA A 155 8.05 1.42 16.48
N TRP A 156 8.59 0.22 16.64
CA TRP A 156 8.22 -0.98 15.90
C TRP A 156 7.52 -1.97 16.82
N TYR A 157 6.39 -2.49 16.39
CA TYR A 157 5.66 -3.57 17.05
C TYR A 157 5.70 -4.81 16.19
N GLU A 158 6.35 -5.86 16.68
CA GLU A 158 6.36 -7.17 16.05
C GLU A 158 4.99 -7.83 16.21
N LEU A 159 4.40 -8.29 15.10
CA LEU A 159 3.12 -8.97 15.11
C LEU A 159 3.26 -10.46 14.83
N ASP A 160 2.27 -11.23 15.27
CA ASP A 160 1.96 -12.51 14.64
C ASP A 160 1.65 -12.26 13.15
N PRO A 161 2.21 -13.05 12.21
CA PRO A 161 2.04 -12.80 10.79
C PRO A 161 0.56 -12.72 10.37
N ILE A 162 0.16 -11.60 9.78
CA ILE A 162 -1.18 -11.41 9.22
C ILE A 162 -1.12 -11.68 7.71
N PRO A 163 -1.61 -12.83 7.21
CA PRO A 163 -1.57 -13.14 5.79
C PRO A 163 -2.51 -12.21 5.01
N LEU A 164 -1.99 -11.60 3.94
CA LEU A 164 -2.74 -10.68 3.07
C LEU A 164 -3.34 -11.38 1.84
N LYS A 165 -3.11 -12.68 1.69
CA LYS A 165 -3.70 -13.52 0.64
C LYS A 165 -4.52 -14.62 1.31
N PRO A 166 -5.87 -14.54 1.30
CA PRO A 166 -6.69 -15.58 1.87
C PRO A 166 -6.82 -16.73 0.87
N PRO A 167 -6.96 -17.99 1.33
CA PRO A 167 -7.45 -19.05 0.46
C PRO A 167 -8.88 -18.72 -0.04
N PRO A 168 -9.29 -19.25 -1.21
CA PRO A 168 -10.63 -19.02 -1.75
C PRO A 168 -11.73 -19.33 -0.72
N GLY A 169 -12.72 -18.44 -0.56
CA GLY A 169 -13.83 -18.59 0.38
C GLY A 169 -13.58 -18.05 1.80
N ARG A 170 -12.41 -17.45 2.07
CA ARG A 170 -12.07 -16.81 3.36
C ARG A 170 -11.84 -15.29 3.23
N GLU A 171 -12.41 -14.67 2.20
CA GLU A 171 -12.24 -13.25 1.91
C GLU A 171 -12.79 -12.36 3.04
N GLU A 172 -13.89 -12.75 3.68
CA GLU A 172 -14.50 -11.99 4.77
C GLU A 172 -13.62 -11.97 6.04
N SER A 173 -12.93 -13.06 6.33
CA SER A 173 -11.96 -13.12 7.43
C SER A 173 -10.78 -12.18 7.21
N LEU A 174 -10.32 -12.03 5.95
CA LEU A 174 -9.27 -11.06 5.63
C LEU A 174 -9.77 -9.62 5.79
N LYS A 175 -10.98 -9.30 5.34
CA LYS A 175 -11.55 -7.95 5.54
C LYS A 175 -11.61 -7.58 7.01
N GLY A 176 -12.08 -8.48 7.87
CA GLY A 176 -12.12 -8.26 9.31
C GLY A 176 -10.72 -8.04 9.91
N ALA A 177 -9.73 -8.85 9.49
CA ALA A 177 -8.35 -8.68 9.94
C ALA A 177 -7.73 -7.36 9.48
N LEU A 178 -8.00 -6.94 8.25
CA LEU A 178 -7.53 -5.66 7.70
C LEU A 178 -8.19 -4.45 8.38
N ALA A 179 -9.49 -4.55 8.68
CA ALA A 179 -10.20 -3.52 9.44
C ALA A 179 -9.63 -3.37 10.85
N LEU A 180 -9.37 -4.48 11.54
CA LEU A 180 -8.71 -4.45 12.84
C LEU A 180 -7.28 -3.90 12.76
N LEU A 181 -6.53 -4.26 11.71
CA LEU A 181 -5.17 -3.77 11.49
C LEU A 181 -5.16 -2.24 11.39
N ALA A 182 -6.04 -1.72 10.55
CA ALA A 182 -6.24 -0.29 10.37
C ALA A 182 -6.64 0.43 11.65
N GLU A 183 -7.51 -0.17 12.46
CA GLU A 183 -7.90 0.40 13.75
C GLU A 183 -6.70 0.43 14.71
N VAL A 184 -5.90 -0.64 14.76
CA VAL A 184 -4.70 -0.70 15.59
C VAL A 184 -3.66 0.34 15.15
N GLU A 185 -3.43 0.53 13.85
CA GLU A 185 -2.57 1.59 13.32
C GLU A 185 -3.04 2.97 13.79
N ALA A 186 -4.34 3.27 13.66
CA ALA A 186 -4.90 4.54 14.09
C ALA A 186 -4.82 4.75 15.61
N LEU A 187 -5.00 3.68 16.40
CA LEU A 187 -4.83 3.74 17.85
C LEU A 187 -3.36 3.96 18.24
N LEU A 188 -2.40 3.30 17.58
CA LEU A 188 -0.98 3.52 17.80
C LEU A 188 -0.58 4.96 17.46
N GLU A 189 -1.05 5.48 16.33
CA GLU A 189 -0.83 6.86 15.92
C GLU A 189 -1.37 7.84 16.96
N ALA A 190 -2.62 7.66 17.40
CA ALA A 190 -3.23 8.50 18.43
C ALA A 190 -2.53 8.37 19.79
N TYR A 191 -2.07 7.18 20.14
CA TYR A 191 -1.34 6.92 21.38
C TYR A 191 -0.02 7.68 21.44
N TYR A 192 0.73 7.69 20.33
CA TYR A 192 1.99 8.43 20.26
C TYR A 192 1.82 9.90 19.86
N GLY A 193 0.70 10.29 19.27
CA GLY A 193 0.61 11.57 18.54
C GLY A 193 1.52 11.56 17.31
N ALA A 194 1.64 10.41 16.66
CA ALA A 194 2.51 10.17 15.51
C ALA A 194 1.95 10.84 14.23
N ASP A 195 2.81 11.02 13.22
CA ASP A 195 2.40 11.56 11.92
C ASP A 195 1.36 10.64 11.23
N PRO A 196 0.11 11.08 11.01
CA PRO A 196 -0.91 10.29 10.31
C PRO A 196 -0.60 10.11 8.80
N GLY A 197 0.33 10.89 8.25
CA GLY A 197 0.83 10.78 6.89
C GLY A 197 1.87 9.68 6.68
N TYR A 198 2.45 9.15 7.76
CA TYR A 198 3.42 8.07 7.69
C TYR A 198 2.73 6.74 7.33
N THR A 199 3.25 6.07 6.30
CA THR A 199 2.60 4.87 5.73
C THR A 199 3.07 3.55 6.35
N GLY A 200 4.05 3.58 7.27
CA GLY A 200 4.65 2.38 7.84
C GLY A 200 5.52 1.56 6.88
N LEU A 201 5.68 1.99 5.61
CA LEU A 201 6.34 1.19 4.59
C LEU A 201 7.86 1.11 4.76
N LEU A 202 8.51 2.25 5.04
CA LEU A 202 9.96 2.36 5.17
C LEU A 202 10.32 2.87 6.54
N SER A 203 11.33 2.26 7.14
CA SER A 203 11.90 2.71 8.41
C SER A 203 13.42 2.85 8.27
N ARG A 204 14.05 3.55 9.22
CA ARG A 204 15.51 3.50 9.36
C ARG A 204 15.96 2.05 9.48
N ASN A 205 17.05 1.72 8.81
CA ASN A 205 17.55 0.36 8.81
C ASN A 205 18.36 0.11 10.11
N PRO A 206 17.94 -0.82 10.98
CA PRO A 206 18.62 -1.05 12.24
C PRO A 206 20.01 -1.70 12.10
N PHE A 207 20.38 -2.19 10.92
CA PHE A 207 21.75 -2.66 10.64
C PHE A 207 22.75 -1.51 10.41
N LEU A 208 22.25 -0.33 10.04
CA LEU A 208 23.08 0.88 9.84
C LEU A 208 22.83 1.94 10.92
N HIS A 209 21.74 1.81 11.68
CA HIS A 209 21.42 2.75 12.75
C HIS A 209 22.35 2.51 13.95
N PRO A 210 22.86 3.56 14.63
CA PRO A 210 23.77 3.38 15.74
C PRO A 210 23.15 2.53 16.87
N PRO A 211 23.86 1.51 17.40
CA PRO A 211 23.35 0.64 18.46
C PRO A 211 22.93 1.39 19.72
N GLU A 212 23.63 2.47 20.07
CA GLU A 212 23.33 3.32 21.23
C GLU A 212 22.03 4.13 21.10
N TRP A 213 21.56 4.31 19.87
CA TRP A 213 20.27 4.94 19.55
C TRP A 213 19.22 3.91 19.14
N THR A 214 19.47 2.64 19.45
CA THR A 214 18.58 1.50 19.17
C THR A 214 18.18 0.82 20.47
N TRP A 215 16.88 0.77 20.75
CA TRP A 215 16.32 0.25 21.99
C TRP A 215 15.25 -0.78 21.68
N GLY A 216 14.82 -1.58 22.65
CA GLY A 216 13.77 -2.57 22.42
C GLY A 216 13.70 -3.60 23.53
N GLY A 217 13.09 -4.74 23.23
CA GLY A 217 12.82 -5.82 24.20
C GLY A 217 11.33 -6.05 24.48
N GLY A 218 10.44 -5.34 23.78
CA GLY A 218 9.01 -5.64 23.80
C GLY A 218 8.68 -7.00 23.19
N LYS A 219 7.59 -7.61 23.66
CA LYS A 219 7.11 -8.92 23.16
C LYS A 219 6.59 -8.84 21.72
N ARG A 220 6.42 -10.00 21.09
CA ARG A 220 5.57 -10.14 19.89
C ARG A 220 4.10 -10.06 20.30
N TRP A 221 3.30 -9.42 19.46
CA TRP A 221 1.89 -9.16 19.70
C TRP A 221 0.99 -9.93 18.74
N SER A 222 -0.08 -10.53 19.26
CA SER A 222 -1.25 -10.78 18.41
C SER A 222 -1.93 -9.45 18.13
N LEU A 223 -2.52 -9.30 16.95
CA LEU A 223 -3.20 -8.05 16.58
C LEU A 223 -4.34 -7.70 17.55
N ARG A 224 -5.02 -8.73 18.09
CA ARG A 224 -6.11 -8.57 19.06
C ARG A 224 -5.62 -8.14 20.44
N ASP A 225 -4.47 -8.65 20.88
CA ASP A 225 -3.92 -8.25 22.18
C ASP A 225 -3.41 -6.82 22.13
N LEU A 226 -2.71 -6.43 21.07
CA LEU A 226 -2.26 -5.05 20.88
C LEU A 226 -3.44 -4.07 20.84
N HIS A 227 -4.51 -4.44 20.13
CA HIS A 227 -5.76 -3.68 20.12
C HIS A 227 -6.34 -3.50 21.54
N ARG A 228 -6.43 -4.57 22.32
CA ARG A 228 -6.97 -4.54 23.68
C ARG A 228 -6.16 -3.64 24.61
N GLU A 229 -4.84 -3.74 24.58
CA GLU A 229 -3.96 -2.89 25.41
C GLU A 229 -4.13 -1.42 25.03
N LEU A 230 -4.11 -1.11 23.73
CA LEU A 230 -4.32 0.25 23.24
C LEU A 230 -5.69 0.83 23.65
N GLN A 231 -6.73 -0.01 23.67
CA GLN A 231 -8.04 0.42 24.13
C GLN A 231 -8.06 0.81 25.61
N GLY A 232 -7.25 0.15 26.45
CA GLY A 232 -7.08 0.48 27.86
C GLY A 232 -6.25 1.74 28.09
N LEU A 233 -5.27 1.99 27.23
CA LEU A 233 -4.36 3.13 27.33
C LEU A 233 -4.94 4.45 26.79
N LEU A 234 -5.97 4.39 25.94
CA LEU A 234 -6.56 5.56 25.30
C LEU A 234 -7.91 5.99 25.91
N PRO A 235 -8.13 7.29 26.14
CA PRO A 235 -9.41 7.80 26.61
C PRO A 235 -10.58 7.41 25.69
N PRO A 236 -11.78 7.10 26.23
CA PRO A 236 -12.95 6.74 25.43
C PRO A 236 -13.35 7.78 24.37
N GLY A 237 -13.12 9.07 24.65
CA GLY A 237 -13.38 10.16 23.70
C GLY A 237 -12.43 10.16 22.49
N THR A 238 -11.18 9.73 22.68
CA THR A 238 -10.22 9.57 21.59
C THR A 238 -10.59 8.36 20.74
N ARG A 239 -10.92 7.23 21.37
CA ARG A 239 -11.32 6.00 20.66
C ARG A 239 -12.56 6.20 19.77
N ARG A 240 -13.59 6.91 20.26
CA ARG A 240 -14.79 7.22 19.49
C ARG A 240 -14.54 8.05 18.23
N ARG A 241 -13.48 8.86 18.20
CA ARG A 241 -13.09 9.64 17.01
C ARG A 241 -12.32 8.81 15.98
N LEU A 242 -11.88 7.60 16.33
CA LEU A 242 -11.03 6.74 15.52
C LEU A 242 -11.77 5.53 14.89
N SER A 243 -13.02 5.25 15.27
CA SER A 243 -13.86 4.18 14.67
C SER A 243 -14.85 4.77 13.64
N PRO A 244 -15.27 4.10 12.54
CA PRO A 244 -14.80 2.90 11.84
C PRO A 244 -14.63 3.15 10.32
N GLY A 245 -13.59 3.90 9.93
CA GLY A 245 -13.24 4.12 8.52
C GLY A 245 -11.76 4.45 8.29
N LEU A 246 -10.97 4.51 9.37
CA LEU A 246 -9.64 5.15 9.46
C LEU A 246 -8.48 4.38 8.83
N ALA A 247 -8.74 3.39 7.99
CA ALA A 247 -7.70 2.60 7.39
C ALA A 247 -6.87 3.42 6.39
N SER A 248 -5.60 3.69 6.71
CA SER A 248 -4.60 3.93 5.66
C SER A 248 -4.62 2.77 4.66
N TYR A 249 -4.83 1.55 5.17
CA TYR A 249 -5.15 0.35 4.39
C TYR A 249 -6.57 0.38 3.82
N GLY A 250 -6.81 1.27 2.86
CA GLY A 250 -8.14 1.42 2.28
C GLY A 250 -8.31 2.68 1.47
N ARG A 251 -7.68 3.80 1.85
CA ARG A 251 -7.79 5.06 1.10
C ARG A 251 -7.25 4.96 -0.33
N ASN A 252 -6.01 4.50 -0.49
CA ASN A 252 -5.42 4.28 -1.82
C ASN A 252 -6.20 3.21 -2.60
N CYS A 253 -6.65 2.13 -1.96
CA CYS A 253 -7.47 1.09 -2.60
C CYS A 253 -8.84 1.61 -3.02
N ALA A 254 -9.51 2.41 -2.18
CA ALA A 254 -10.83 2.99 -2.45
C ALA A 254 -10.75 4.04 -3.56
N LEU A 255 -9.72 4.89 -3.52
CA LEU A 255 -9.42 5.81 -4.62
C LEU A 255 -9.15 5.03 -5.90
N PHE A 256 -8.28 4.01 -5.86
CA PHE A 256 -7.97 3.17 -7.00
C PHE A 256 -9.20 2.47 -7.57
N ASP A 257 -10.01 1.84 -6.73
CA ASP A 257 -11.20 1.09 -7.13
C ASP A 257 -12.27 2.00 -7.74
N ARG A 258 -12.47 3.18 -7.16
CA ARG A 258 -13.40 4.15 -7.72
C ARG A 258 -12.86 4.72 -9.03
N LEU A 259 -11.60 5.14 -9.04
CA LEU A 259 -10.96 5.78 -10.18
C LEU A 259 -10.85 4.85 -11.38
N ARG A 260 -10.46 3.58 -11.19
CA ARG A 260 -10.34 2.62 -12.29
C ARG A 260 -11.68 2.33 -12.94
N ALA A 261 -12.77 2.25 -12.17
CA ALA A 261 -14.10 2.02 -12.71
C ALA A 261 -14.54 3.17 -13.62
N GLU A 262 -14.26 4.41 -13.22
CA GLU A 262 -14.56 5.58 -14.04
C GLU A 262 -13.62 5.67 -15.26
N ALA A 263 -12.35 5.35 -15.10
CA ALA A 263 -11.38 5.30 -16.20
C ALA A 263 -11.78 4.28 -17.27
N TYR A 264 -12.24 3.09 -16.87
CA TYR A 264 -12.73 2.06 -17.79
C TYR A 264 -13.94 2.53 -18.62
N ALA A 265 -14.84 3.32 -18.01
CA ALA A 265 -16.00 3.86 -18.69
C ALA A 265 -15.66 4.95 -19.72
N HIS A 266 -14.60 5.72 -19.49
CA HIS A 266 -14.28 6.91 -20.31
C HIS A 266 -13.16 6.71 -21.32
N VAL A 267 -12.27 5.73 -21.15
CA VAL A 267 -11.07 5.56 -22.01
C VAL A 267 -11.37 5.48 -23.51
N ALA A 268 -12.54 4.96 -23.90
CA ALA A 268 -12.94 4.87 -25.30
C ALA A 268 -13.09 6.25 -25.96
N LEU A 269 -13.47 7.29 -25.21
CA LEU A 269 -13.62 8.67 -25.71
C LEU A 269 -12.29 9.31 -26.11
N PHE A 270 -11.18 8.79 -25.57
CA PHE A 270 -9.85 9.35 -25.76
C PHE A 270 -8.98 8.53 -26.72
N ARG A 271 -9.42 7.33 -27.11
CA ARG A 271 -8.69 6.50 -28.07
C ARG A 271 -9.01 6.95 -29.50
N GLY A 272 -7.99 6.97 -30.35
CA GLY A 272 -8.12 7.36 -31.76
C GLY A 272 -8.18 8.88 -32.01
N VAL A 273 -8.10 9.69 -30.95
CA VAL A 273 -8.00 11.16 -31.04
C VAL A 273 -6.52 11.56 -30.95
N PRO A 274 -6.02 12.50 -31.78
CA PRO A 274 -4.67 13.05 -31.62
C PRO A 274 -4.46 13.62 -30.21
N GLY A 275 -3.37 13.23 -29.53
CA GLY A 275 -3.10 13.64 -28.14
C GLY A 275 -4.05 13.04 -27.09
N GLY A 276 -4.90 12.09 -27.49
CA GLY A 276 -5.91 11.49 -26.61
C GLY A 276 -5.31 10.75 -25.41
N ARG A 277 -4.07 10.25 -25.52
CA ARG A 277 -3.36 9.59 -24.41
C ARG A 277 -3.00 10.57 -23.30
N GLU A 278 -2.46 11.72 -23.67
CA GLU A 278 -2.13 12.82 -22.77
C GLU A 278 -3.40 13.40 -22.15
N ALA A 279 -4.43 13.63 -22.97
CA ALA A 279 -5.73 14.10 -22.51
C ALA A 279 -6.40 13.12 -21.53
N PHE A 280 -6.33 11.81 -21.80
CA PHE A 280 -6.83 10.80 -20.88
C PHE A 280 -6.08 10.79 -19.56
N ARG A 281 -4.75 10.90 -19.60
CA ARG A 281 -3.95 10.98 -18.37
C ARG A 281 -4.33 12.20 -17.54
N ALA A 282 -4.46 13.38 -18.17
CA ALA A 282 -4.87 14.60 -17.49
C ALA A 282 -6.29 14.48 -16.90
N TRP A 283 -7.21 13.87 -17.63
CA TRP A 283 -8.57 13.60 -17.15
C TRP A 283 -8.58 12.66 -15.94
N VAL A 284 -7.84 11.55 -15.99
CA VAL A 284 -7.72 10.61 -14.86
C VAL A 284 -7.08 11.30 -13.65
N GLU A 285 -6.07 12.14 -13.86
CA GLU A 285 -5.40 12.91 -12.81
C GLU A 285 -6.39 13.86 -12.10
N GLN A 286 -7.09 14.70 -12.87
CA GLN A 286 -8.12 15.60 -12.31
C GLN A 286 -9.20 14.83 -11.57
N ARG A 287 -9.63 13.69 -12.14
CA ARG A 287 -10.66 12.87 -11.51
C ARG A 287 -10.18 12.24 -10.20
N ALA A 288 -8.92 11.83 -10.13
CA ALA A 288 -8.31 11.32 -8.91
C ALA A 288 -8.29 12.38 -7.79
N HIS A 289 -7.92 13.63 -8.11
CA HIS A 289 -7.95 14.74 -7.14
C HIS A 289 -9.38 15.06 -6.67
N ALA A 290 -10.35 15.06 -7.60
CA ALA A 290 -11.76 15.25 -7.24
C ALA A 290 -12.31 14.13 -6.35
N LEU A 291 -11.94 12.87 -6.63
CA LEU A 291 -12.31 11.72 -5.80
C LEU A 291 -11.62 11.75 -4.44
N ASN A 292 -10.35 12.16 -4.38
CA ASN A 292 -9.62 12.33 -3.11
C ASN A 292 -10.36 13.32 -2.19
N GLN A 293 -10.77 14.47 -2.75
CA GLN A 293 -11.60 15.45 -2.06
C GLN A 293 -12.95 14.86 -1.62
N ALA A 294 -13.68 14.22 -2.53
CA ALA A 294 -15.02 13.71 -2.24
C ALA A 294 -15.04 12.56 -1.22
N LEU A 295 -14.04 11.67 -1.27
CA LEU A 295 -13.99 10.49 -0.41
C LEU A 295 -13.37 10.77 0.95
N PHE A 296 -12.44 11.73 1.03
CA PHE A 296 -11.58 11.87 2.21
C PHE A 296 -11.57 13.27 2.85
N ARG A 297 -12.42 14.21 2.42
CA ARG A 297 -12.52 15.54 3.05
C ARG A 297 -12.73 15.46 4.56
N ASP A 298 -13.67 14.64 4.98
CA ASP A 298 -14.03 14.44 6.40
C ASP A 298 -13.35 13.20 6.99
N HIS A 299 -12.40 12.60 6.26
CA HIS A 299 -11.69 11.42 6.74
C HIS A 299 -10.72 11.82 7.85
N PRO A 300 -10.65 11.09 8.98
CA PRO A 300 -9.83 11.53 10.13
C PRO A 300 -8.33 11.59 9.88
N LYS A 301 -7.80 10.85 8.88
CA LYS A 301 -6.42 10.99 8.38
C LYS A 301 -6.24 12.04 7.28
N GLY A 302 -7.26 12.82 7.00
CA GLY A 302 -7.31 13.78 5.91
C GLY A 302 -7.20 13.16 4.51
N LEU A 303 -7.05 14.06 3.54
CA LEU A 303 -6.84 13.75 2.13
C LEU A 303 -5.55 12.97 1.90
N LEU A 304 -5.50 12.13 0.87
CA LEU A 304 -4.22 11.60 0.39
C LEU A 304 -3.34 12.73 -0.13
N SER A 305 -2.03 12.60 0.04
CA SER A 305 -1.09 13.61 -0.47
C SER A 305 -1.17 13.72 -2.00
N PRO A 306 -0.87 14.89 -2.59
CA PRO A 306 -0.88 15.05 -4.06
C PRO A 306 0.00 14.03 -4.78
N ARG A 307 1.10 13.60 -4.15
CA ARG A 307 2.03 12.60 -4.70
C ARG A 307 1.41 11.19 -4.73
N GLU A 308 0.67 10.79 -3.69
CA GLU A 308 -0.04 9.52 -3.66
C GLU A 308 -1.19 9.47 -4.66
N VAL A 309 -1.97 10.55 -4.75
CA VAL A 309 -3.04 10.69 -5.74
C VAL A 309 -2.46 10.58 -7.15
N HIS A 310 -1.36 11.29 -7.42
CA HIS A 310 -0.66 11.24 -8.70
C HIS A 310 -0.19 9.83 -9.06
N HIS A 311 0.43 9.10 -8.11
CA HIS A 311 0.86 7.72 -8.36
C HIS A 311 -0.31 6.79 -8.69
N THR A 312 -1.42 6.90 -7.95
CA THR A 312 -2.64 6.12 -8.21
C THR A 312 -3.21 6.46 -9.59
N ALA A 313 -3.36 7.75 -9.91
CA ALA A 313 -3.86 8.23 -11.19
C ALA A 313 -2.98 7.76 -12.37
N LYS A 314 -1.67 7.92 -12.25
CA LYS A 314 -0.69 7.48 -13.25
C LYS A 314 -0.77 5.98 -13.52
N SER A 315 -0.91 5.17 -12.46
CA SER A 315 -1.05 3.71 -12.56
C SER A 315 -2.34 3.33 -13.31
N VAL A 316 -3.48 3.89 -12.89
CA VAL A 316 -4.78 3.65 -13.51
C VAL A 316 -4.80 4.11 -14.97
N ALA A 317 -4.33 5.33 -15.26
CA ALA A 317 -4.30 5.90 -16.60
C ALA A 317 -3.46 5.04 -17.55
N LYS A 318 -2.23 4.68 -17.14
CA LYS A 318 -1.32 3.87 -17.96
C LYS A 318 -1.94 2.50 -18.26
N TRP A 319 -2.36 1.77 -17.23
CA TRP A 319 -2.89 0.42 -17.42
C TRP A 319 -4.18 0.43 -18.25
N THR A 320 -5.07 1.38 -17.98
CA THR A 320 -6.35 1.49 -18.68
C THR A 320 -6.15 1.82 -20.16
N TYR A 321 -5.31 2.81 -20.47
CA TYR A 321 -5.08 3.18 -21.87
C TYR A 321 -4.41 2.05 -22.68
N ASP A 322 -3.44 1.35 -22.08
CA ASP A 322 -2.61 0.37 -22.78
C ASP A 322 -3.21 -1.04 -22.86
N ARG A 323 -3.89 -1.48 -21.79
CA ARG A 323 -4.25 -2.89 -21.61
C ARG A 323 -5.73 -3.14 -21.51
N TYR A 324 -6.53 -2.15 -21.14
CA TYR A 324 -7.96 -2.36 -21.00
C TYR A 324 -8.62 -2.49 -22.37
N GLN A 325 -9.03 -3.71 -22.73
CA GLN A 325 -9.72 -4.02 -23.99
C GLN A 325 -11.20 -4.36 -23.74
N GLY A 326 -11.78 -3.84 -22.64
CA GLY A 326 -13.13 -4.14 -22.18
C GLY A 326 -14.13 -4.32 -23.33
N GLY A 327 -14.74 -5.50 -23.40
CA GLY A 327 -15.60 -5.91 -24.49
C GLY A 327 -16.81 -4.99 -24.63
N ARG A 328 -16.89 -4.33 -25.80
CA ARG A 328 -17.91 -3.37 -26.23
C ARG A 328 -17.80 -2.03 -25.52
N VAL A 329 -17.68 -0.98 -26.33
CA VAL A 329 -17.97 0.42 -25.97
C VAL A 329 -19.20 0.42 -25.05
N TYR A 330 -18.98 0.70 -23.77
CA TYR A 330 -20.09 0.98 -22.87
C TYR A 330 -20.63 2.32 -23.35
N ALA A 331 -21.73 2.29 -24.10
CA ALA A 331 -22.51 3.48 -24.31
C ALA A 331 -22.88 3.98 -22.92
N VAL A 332 -22.16 5.00 -22.47
CA VAL A 332 -22.64 5.90 -21.45
C VAL A 332 -24.04 6.28 -21.94
N SER A 333 -25.07 6.05 -21.14
CA SER A 333 -26.38 6.60 -21.50
C SER A 333 -26.21 8.10 -21.72
N SER A 334 -27.13 8.72 -22.45
CA SER A 334 -27.16 10.18 -22.64
C SER A 334 -27.06 11.02 -21.36
N THR A 335 -27.17 10.37 -20.20
CA THR A 335 -27.10 10.92 -18.85
C THR A 335 -25.73 10.78 -18.17
N GLY A 336 -24.68 10.28 -18.85
CA GLY A 336 -23.34 10.24 -18.27
C GLY A 336 -23.05 9.08 -17.30
N ARG A 337 -23.98 8.12 -17.10
CA ARG A 337 -23.84 7.05 -16.09
C ARG A 337 -23.69 5.63 -16.70
N PRO A 338 -22.91 4.74 -16.07
CA PRO A 338 -22.74 3.35 -16.52
C PRO A 338 -23.94 2.46 -16.16
N ASP A 339 -24.26 1.50 -17.03
CA ASP A 339 -25.34 0.52 -16.83
C ASP A 339 -25.06 -0.42 -15.64
N ARG A 340 -25.87 -0.26 -14.57
CA ARG A 340 -25.76 -1.01 -13.30
C ARG A 340 -25.91 -2.52 -13.47
N SER A 341 -26.69 -2.98 -14.46
CA SER A 341 -26.97 -4.41 -14.67
C SER A 341 -25.74 -5.21 -15.11
N ARG A 342 -24.65 -4.50 -15.47
CA ARG A 342 -23.39 -5.06 -15.98
C ARG A 342 -22.19 -4.79 -15.06
N LEU A 343 -22.42 -4.15 -13.92
CA LEU A 343 -21.41 -3.96 -12.87
C LEU A 343 -21.28 -5.22 -11.99
N SER A 344 -20.10 -5.45 -11.40
CA SER A 344 -19.96 -6.47 -10.36
C SER A 344 -20.79 -6.10 -9.12
N PRO A 345 -21.16 -7.06 -8.24
CA PRO A 345 -21.94 -6.76 -7.04
C PRO A 345 -21.30 -5.66 -6.16
N GLN A 346 -19.96 -5.69 -6.03
CA GLN A 346 -19.19 -4.68 -5.30
C GLN A 346 -19.24 -3.30 -5.96
N ALA A 347 -19.16 -3.22 -7.29
CA ALA A 347 -19.28 -1.95 -8.02
C ALA A 347 -20.71 -1.39 -8.01
N ARG A 348 -21.74 -2.25 -7.95
CA ARG A 348 -23.14 -1.83 -7.78
C ARG A 348 -23.42 -1.24 -6.40
N ALA A 349 -22.73 -1.70 -5.35
CA ALA A 349 -22.89 -1.18 -4.00
C ALA A 349 -22.34 0.25 -3.84
N LEU A 350 -21.30 0.60 -4.61
CA LEU A 350 -20.63 1.92 -4.56
C LEU A 350 -21.32 2.99 -5.42
N ILE A 351 -22.40 2.66 -6.11
CA ILE A 351 -23.21 3.61 -6.87
C ILE A 351 -24.64 3.40 -6.36
N PRO A 352 -25.30 4.36 -5.71
CA PRO A 352 -26.71 4.20 -5.33
C PRO A 352 -27.63 4.26 -6.58
N PRO A 353 -28.76 3.53 -6.60
CA PRO A 353 -29.75 3.65 -7.67
C PRO A 353 -30.41 5.04 -7.65
N LEU A 354 -30.78 5.55 -8.82
CA LEU A 354 -31.58 6.79 -8.93
C LEU A 354 -32.95 6.55 -8.28
N GLN A 355 -33.43 7.52 -7.51
CA GLN A 355 -34.74 7.50 -6.85
C GLN A 355 -35.45 8.84 -7.12
N GLY A 356 -36.78 8.82 -7.15
CA GLY A 356 -37.59 10.04 -7.28
C GLY A 356 -37.37 10.81 -8.57
N GLU A 357 -37.20 12.13 -8.46
CA GLU A 357 -37.12 13.09 -9.57
C GLU A 357 -35.91 12.84 -10.48
N GLU A 358 -34.74 12.45 -9.94
CA GLU A 358 -33.54 12.16 -10.74
C GLU A 358 -33.74 10.96 -11.70
N LEU A 359 -34.60 10.00 -11.32
CA LEU A 359 -34.96 8.87 -12.19
C LEU A 359 -35.88 9.33 -13.32
N GLN A 360 -36.83 10.22 -13.03
CA GLN A 360 -37.77 10.74 -14.02
C GLN A 360 -37.06 11.61 -15.06
N GLU A 361 -36.14 12.47 -14.62
CA GLU A 361 -35.35 13.35 -15.48
C GLU A 361 -34.42 12.52 -16.41
N ALA A 362 -33.80 11.46 -15.88
CA ALA A 362 -32.98 10.53 -16.66
C ALA A 362 -33.77 9.73 -17.70
N VAL A 363 -35.03 9.39 -17.41
CA VAL A 363 -35.93 8.70 -18.35
C VAL A 363 -36.38 9.65 -19.46
N GLN A 364 -36.69 10.92 -19.13
CA GLN A 364 -37.04 11.94 -20.12
C GLN A 364 -35.87 12.29 -21.06
N THR A 365 -34.66 12.50 -20.52
CA THR A 365 -33.44 12.70 -21.33
C THR A 365 -33.03 11.46 -22.13
N GLY A 366 -33.32 10.25 -21.64
CA GLY A 366 -33.11 9.01 -22.39
C GLY A 366 -34.07 8.82 -23.57
N ALA A 367 -35.30 9.33 -23.46
CA ALA A 367 -36.32 9.24 -24.50
C ALA A 367 -36.12 10.27 -25.63
N SER A 368 -35.60 11.46 -25.32
CA SER A 368 -35.34 12.53 -26.29
C SER A 368 -34.20 12.21 -27.27
N LEU A 369 -33.23 11.38 -26.87
CA LEU A 369 -31.99 11.12 -27.63
C LEU A 369 -32.06 9.93 -28.62
N GLY A 370 -33.27 9.55 -29.07
CA GLY A 370 -33.49 8.81 -30.32
C GLY A 370 -33.03 7.33 -30.37
N GLY A 371 -32.29 6.82 -29.39
CA GLY A 371 -31.72 5.46 -29.39
C GLY A 371 -32.76 4.34 -29.44
N ARG A 372 -33.87 4.47 -28.69
CA ARG A 372 -35.00 3.52 -28.73
C ARG A 372 -35.70 3.50 -30.10
N LYS A 373 -35.92 4.67 -30.72
CA LYS A 373 -36.54 4.78 -32.06
C LYS A 373 -35.64 4.20 -33.16
N ARG A 374 -34.31 4.42 -33.09
CA ARG A 374 -33.34 3.92 -34.08
C ARG A 374 -33.16 2.40 -34.03
N GLY A 375 -33.14 1.81 -32.82
CA GLY A 375 -33.06 0.36 -32.64
C GLY A 375 -34.34 -0.37 -33.08
N SER A 376 -35.51 0.23 -32.83
CA SER A 376 -36.79 -0.31 -33.28
C SER A 376 -36.93 -0.29 -34.81
N ARG A 377 -36.53 0.81 -35.48
CA ARG A 377 -36.54 0.89 -36.96
C ARG A 377 -35.61 -0.13 -37.62
N ARG A 378 -34.35 -0.25 -37.16
CA ARG A 378 -33.39 -1.23 -37.72
C ARG A 378 -33.86 -2.68 -37.56
N ARG A 379 -34.58 -2.98 -36.48
CA ARG A 379 -35.17 -4.31 -36.28
C ARG A 379 -36.31 -4.55 -37.27
N GLN A 380 -37.18 -3.57 -37.48
CA GLN A 380 -38.28 -3.66 -38.45
C GLN A 380 -37.77 -3.85 -39.88
N GLU A 381 -36.77 -3.06 -40.31
CA GLU A 381 -36.11 -3.20 -41.61
C GLU A 381 -35.45 -4.58 -41.79
N ALA A 382 -34.84 -5.14 -40.75
CA ALA A 382 -34.25 -6.47 -40.80
C ALA A 382 -35.31 -7.58 -40.86
N GLU A 383 -36.46 -7.39 -40.22
CA GLU A 383 -37.60 -8.31 -40.25
C GLU A 383 -38.28 -8.33 -41.63
N GLU A 384 -38.42 -7.18 -42.27
CA GLU A 384 -38.93 -7.06 -43.65
C GLU A 384 -38.01 -7.78 -44.64
N LYS A 385 -36.69 -7.54 -44.59
CA LYS A 385 -35.69 -8.22 -45.43
C LYS A 385 -35.69 -9.73 -45.24
N LEU A 386 -35.83 -10.20 -44.01
CA LEU A 386 -35.90 -11.63 -43.71
C LEU A 386 -37.20 -12.27 -44.22
N THR A 387 -38.31 -11.53 -44.20
CA THR A 387 -39.60 -11.98 -44.75
C THR A 387 -39.54 -12.06 -46.28
N GLU A 388 -38.91 -11.11 -46.95
CA GLU A 388 -38.72 -11.14 -48.40
C GLU A 388 -37.75 -12.26 -48.83
N ALA A 389 -36.65 -12.43 -48.11
CA ALA A 389 -35.71 -13.53 -48.31
C ALA A 389 -36.37 -14.90 -48.14
N LEU A 390 -37.28 -15.05 -47.17
CA LEU A 390 -38.07 -16.26 -46.97
C LEU A 390 -38.92 -16.58 -48.21
N LYS A 391 -39.65 -15.60 -48.75
CA LYS A 391 -40.47 -15.76 -49.97
C LYS A 391 -39.62 -16.18 -51.17
N ARG A 392 -38.43 -15.58 -51.34
CA ARG A 392 -37.51 -15.91 -52.43
C ARG A 392 -36.96 -17.34 -52.30
N LEU A 393 -36.55 -17.74 -51.10
CA LEU A 393 -36.08 -19.12 -50.87
C LEU A 393 -37.20 -20.15 -51.08
N GLN A 394 -38.43 -19.84 -50.67
CA GLN A 394 -39.61 -20.68 -50.93
C GLN A 394 -39.91 -20.82 -52.43
N SER A 395 -39.78 -19.74 -53.21
CA SER A 395 -39.99 -19.80 -54.67
C SER A 395 -38.93 -20.62 -55.43
N ARG A 396 -37.76 -20.84 -54.83
CA ARG A 396 -36.65 -21.62 -55.40
C ARG A 396 -36.58 -23.06 -54.86
N ASP A 397 -37.53 -23.44 -54.00
CA ASP A 397 -37.56 -24.72 -53.29
C ASP A 397 -36.27 -25.03 -52.51
N GLU A 398 -35.59 -23.97 -52.04
CA GLU A 398 -34.35 -24.08 -51.28
C GLU A 398 -34.61 -24.30 -49.78
N ALA A 399 -33.73 -25.04 -49.11
CA ALA A 399 -33.83 -25.32 -47.68
C ALA A 399 -33.77 -24.02 -46.84
N ILE A 400 -34.84 -23.76 -46.08
CA ILE A 400 -34.97 -22.58 -45.21
C ILE A 400 -34.13 -22.77 -43.95
N THR A 401 -32.87 -22.36 -44.03
CA THR A 401 -31.93 -22.35 -42.90
C THR A 401 -31.58 -20.92 -42.49
N ALA A 402 -31.21 -20.73 -41.22
CA ALA A 402 -30.78 -19.42 -40.72
C ALA A 402 -29.58 -18.85 -41.50
N ARG A 403 -28.73 -19.72 -42.06
CA ARG A 403 -27.58 -19.33 -42.87
C ARG A 403 -27.97 -18.91 -44.29
N ALA A 404 -28.92 -19.62 -44.91
CA ALA A 404 -29.49 -19.24 -46.21
C ALA A 404 -30.24 -17.91 -46.13
N LEU A 405 -31.08 -17.72 -45.10
CA LEU A 405 -31.80 -16.46 -44.87
C LEU A 405 -30.87 -15.28 -44.59
N ALA A 406 -29.82 -15.50 -43.79
CA ALA A 406 -28.83 -14.45 -43.53
C ALA A 406 -28.09 -14.01 -44.79
N ARG A 407 -27.73 -14.97 -45.66
CA ARG A 407 -27.09 -14.70 -46.95
C ARG A 407 -28.01 -13.92 -47.89
N GLU A 408 -29.25 -14.36 -48.04
CA GLU A 408 -30.22 -13.75 -48.97
C GLU A 408 -30.69 -12.37 -48.48
N ALA A 409 -30.87 -12.18 -47.17
CA ALA A 409 -31.33 -10.91 -46.59
C ALA A 409 -30.20 -9.91 -46.28
N GLY A 410 -28.93 -10.31 -46.39
CA GLY A 410 -27.77 -9.47 -46.05
C GLY A 410 -27.70 -9.09 -44.57
N VAL A 411 -28.15 -9.98 -43.67
CA VAL A 411 -28.15 -9.76 -42.20
C VAL A 411 -27.27 -10.78 -41.48
N SER A 412 -26.98 -10.55 -40.20
CA SER A 412 -26.16 -11.50 -39.43
C SER A 412 -26.86 -12.86 -39.26
N PRO A 413 -26.12 -14.00 -39.25
CA PRO A 413 -26.68 -15.32 -38.96
C PRO A 413 -27.41 -15.41 -37.62
N THR A 414 -26.96 -14.65 -36.61
CA THR A 414 -27.59 -14.55 -35.30
C THR A 414 -28.95 -13.85 -35.38
N THR A 415 -29.07 -12.79 -36.18
CA THR A 415 -30.34 -12.07 -36.43
C THR A 415 -31.34 -13.00 -37.12
N ALA A 416 -30.92 -13.70 -38.18
CA ALA A 416 -31.77 -14.64 -38.90
C ALA A 416 -32.21 -15.83 -38.00
N SER A 417 -31.31 -16.38 -37.19
CA SER A 417 -31.62 -17.49 -36.27
C SER A 417 -32.64 -17.07 -35.21
N ASN A 418 -32.47 -15.90 -34.59
CA ASN A 418 -33.42 -15.39 -33.58
C ASN A 418 -34.78 -15.07 -34.20
N TRP A 419 -34.79 -14.51 -35.41
CA TRP A 419 -36.02 -14.27 -36.16
C TRP A 419 -36.78 -15.58 -36.44
N LEU A 420 -36.07 -16.59 -36.95
CA LEU A 420 -36.62 -17.91 -37.26
C LEU A 420 -37.17 -18.62 -36.02
N LYS A 421 -36.49 -18.50 -34.86
CA LYS A 421 -36.97 -19.02 -33.57
C LYS A 421 -38.26 -18.37 -33.12
N ARG A 422 -38.42 -17.06 -33.30
CA ARG A 422 -39.67 -16.35 -32.96
C ARG A 422 -40.81 -16.75 -33.89
N MET A 423 -40.54 -16.85 -35.19
CA MET A 423 -41.52 -17.31 -36.18
C MET A 423 -42.01 -18.74 -35.88
N ARG A 424 -41.10 -19.62 -35.47
CA ARG A 424 -41.43 -21.01 -35.08
C ARG A 424 -42.08 -21.16 -33.71
N GLY A 425 -41.92 -20.17 -32.82
CA GLY A 425 -42.53 -20.16 -31.48
C GLY A 425 -43.86 -19.42 -31.40
N GLN A 426 -44.36 -18.88 -32.52
CA GLN A 426 -45.65 -18.20 -32.65
C GLN A 426 -46.65 -18.98 -33.51
N GLY A 427 -46.34 -20.24 -33.84
CA GLY A 427 -47.19 -21.16 -34.60
C GLY A 427 -47.86 -22.18 -33.70
#